data_AF-A0A1G9S220-F1
#
_entry.id   AF-A0A1G9S220-F1
#
_cell.length_a   1.000
_cell.length_b   1.000
_cell.length_c   1.000
_cell.angle_alpha   90.00
_cell.angle_beta   90.00
_cell.angle_gamma   90.00
#
_symmetry.space_group_name_H-M   'P 1'
#
loop_
_entity.id
_entity.type
_entity.pdbx_description
1 polymer ?
#
loop_
_entity_poly.entity_id
_entity_poly.type
_entity_poly.pdbx_seq_one_letter_code
_entity_poly.pdbx_strand_id
1 'polypeptide(L)'
;MSSSTSVWNMTLAAFRDAIEPRSTPGCGAAAAASTGFGLALVLKGLRISESKRRNDEGAALIGRADALLKMLRDDADDREMRWLDRQAGSL
;
A
#
# COMPACT_ATOMS: atom_id res chain seq x y z
N MET A 1 5.07 1.72 24.56
CA MET A 1 5.34 1.98 23.12
C MET A 1 4.82 0.78 22.35
N SER A 2 3.54 0.77 21.99
CA SER A 2 3.00 -0.30 21.14
C SER A 2 3.48 -0.03 19.73
N SER A 3 4.41 -0.84 19.21
CA SER A 3 4.81 -0.72 17.81
C SER A 3 3.59 -1.04 16.96
N SER A 4 3.03 -0.03 16.28
CA SER A 4 1.99 -0.26 15.28
C SER A 4 2.58 -1.15 14.19
N THR A 5 2.16 -2.42 14.16
CA THR A 5 2.59 -3.34 13.11
C THR A 5 2.12 -2.78 11.78
N SER A 6 3.07 -2.40 10.91
CA SER A 6 2.76 -1.94 9.55
C SER A 6 1.79 -2.89 8.87
N VAL A 7 0.80 -2.34 8.17
CA VAL A 7 -0.17 -3.10 7.37
C VAL A 7 0.53 -4.06 6.41
N TRP A 8 1.70 -3.67 5.89
CA TRP A 8 2.48 -4.45 4.95
C TRP A 8 3.15 -5.69 5.57
N ASN A 9 3.22 -5.76 6.90
CA ASN A 9 3.73 -6.92 7.64
C ASN A 9 2.60 -7.91 8.03
N MET A 10 1.33 -7.57 7.80
CA MET A 10 0.21 -8.48 8.02
C MET A 10 0.14 -9.53 6.89
N THR A 11 -0.34 -10.72 7.21
CA THR A 11 -0.80 -11.63 6.16
C THR A 11 -2.02 -11.04 5.48
N LEU A 12 -2.23 -11.34 4.19
CA LEU A 12 -3.40 -10.83 3.46
C LEU A 12 -4.73 -11.24 4.12
N ALA A 13 -4.77 -12.44 4.70
CA ALA A 13 -5.93 -12.91 5.47
C ALA A 13 -6.13 -12.07 6.75
N ALA A 14 -5.06 -11.84 7.53
CA ALA A 14 -5.14 -11.01 8.74
C ALA A 14 -5.52 -9.56 8.42
N PHE A 15 -5.04 -9.02 7.31
CA PHE A 15 -5.42 -7.69 6.85
C PHE A 15 -6.91 -7.60 6.50
N ARG A 16 -7.42 -8.55 5.71
CA ARG A 16 -8.85 -8.66 5.38
C ARG A 16 -9.71 -8.77 6.65
N ASP A 17 -9.31 -9.66 7.55
CA ASP A 17 -10.05 -9.93 8.80
C ASP A 17 -9.98 -8.75 9.78
N ALA A 18 -9.07 -7.79 9.59
CA ALA A 18 -8.97 -6.58 10.41
C ALA A 18 -9.80 -5.41 9.86
N ILE A 19 -10.19 -5.42 8.57
CA ILE A 19 -10.97 -4.34 7.94
C ILE A 19 -12.43 -4.31 8.44
N GLU A 20 -13.04 -5.49 8.62
CA GLU A 20 -14.46 -5.61 8.97
C GLU A 20 -14.76 -5.34 10.46
N PRO A 21 -13.93 -5.79 11.43
CA PRO A 21 -14.27 -5.68 12.85
C PRO A 21 -13.50 -4.59 13.63
N ARG A 22 -12.40 -4.01 13.10
CA ARG A 22 -11.56 -3.06 13.84
C ARG A 22 -11.52 -1.69 13.18
N SER A 23 -11.33 -0.66 14.01
CA SER A 23 -11.14 0.71 13.55
C SER A 23 -9.83 0.91 12.76
N THR A 24 -8.89 -0.05 12.89
CA THR A 24 -7.68 -0.15 12.08
C THR A 24 -7.40 -1.57 11.57
N PRO A 25 -6.95 -1.72 10.31
CA PRO A 25 -6.70 -0.66 9.33
C PRO A 25 -8.00 -0.03 8.82
N GLY A 26 -8.10 1.31 8.89
CA GLY A 26 -9.30 2.03 8.48
C GLY A 26 -9.51 2.00 6.95
N CYS A 27 -10.69 2.42 6.48
CA CYS A 27 -11.04 2.42 5.04
C CYS A 27 -9.98 3.09 4.14
N GLY A 28 -9.28 4.12 4.63
CA GLY A 28 -8.19 4.77 3.90
C GLY A 28 -6.94 3.90 3.74
N ALA A 29 -6.55 3.16 4.77
CA ALA A 29 -5.45 2.20 4.70
C ALA A 29 -5.83 1.00 3.81
N ALA A 30 -7.08 0.53 3.92
CA ALA A 30 -7.65 -0.48 3.02
C ALA A 30 -7.60 -0.04 1.54
N ALA A 31 -8.00 1.20 1.26
CA ALA A 31 -7.94 1.76 -0.10
C ALA A 31 -6.50 1.85 -0.61
N ALA A 32 -5.56 2.39 0.18
CA ALA A 32 -4.15 2.50 -0.20
C ALA A 32 -3.51 1.14 -0.48
N ALA A 33 -3.77 0.14 0.38
CA ALA A 33 -3.30 -1.23 0.17
C ALA A 33 -3.89 -1.84 -1.12
N SER A 34 -5.19 -1.65 -1.36
CA SER A 34 -5.87 -2.13 -2.56
C SER A 34 -5.32 -1.51 -3.83
N THR A 35 -5.08 -0.19 -3.83
CA THR A 35 -4.41 0.51 -4.93
C THR A 35 -2.99 -0.01 -5.15
N GLY A 36 -2.26 -0.30 -4.07
CA GLY A 36 -0.93 -0.90 -4.14
C GLY A 36 -0.93 -2.26 -4.85
N PHE A 37 -1.90 -3.14 -4.54
CA PHE A 37 -2.05 -4.42 -5.26
C PHE A 37 -2.37 -4.21 -6.74
N GLY A 38 -3.30 -3.31 -7.08
CA GLY A 38 -3.63 -2.99 -8.47
C GLY A 38 -2.41 -2.48 -9.26
N LEU A 39 -1.64 -1.57 -8.67
CA LEU A 39 -0.46 -1.01 -9.31
C LEU A 39 0.66 -2.05 -9.48
N ALA A 40 0.83 -2.97 -8.52
CA ALA A 40 1.78 -4.07 -8.64
C ALA A 40 1.44 -5.02 -9.82
N LEU A 41 0.15 -5.25 -10.08
CA LEU A 41 -0.30 -6.03 -11.25
C LEU A 41 0.01 -5.31 -12.57
N VAL A 42 -0.21 -3.99 -12.63
CA VAL A 42 0.16 -3.17 -13.79
C VAL A 42 1.68 -3.23 -14.04
N LEU A 43 2.49 -3.08 -12.99
CA LEU A 43 3.95 -3.20 -13.06
C LEU A 43 4.40 -4.56 -13.56
N LYS A 44 3.76 -5.65 -13.11
CA LYS A 44 4.04 -7.00 -13.62
C LYS A 44 3.78 -7.07 -15.13
N GLY A 45 2.66 -6.52 -15.60
CA GLY A 45 2.34 -6.46 -17.03
C GLY A 45 3.36 -5.65 -17.83
N LEU A 46 3.75 -4.47 -17.33
CA LEU A 46 4.76 -3.62 -17.95
C LEU A 46 6.12 -4.31 -18.03
N ARG A 47 6.58 -4.93 -16.94
CA ARG A 47 7.87 -5.64 -16.89
C ARG A 47 7.91 -6.85 -17.82
N ILE A 48 6.81 -7.62 -17.91
CA ILE A 48 6.69 -8.73 -18.88
C ILE A 48 6.74 -8.18 -20.31
N SER A 49 6.07 -7.08 -20.59
CA SER A 49 6.06 -6.46 -21.92
C SER A 49 7.45 -5.94 -22.30
N GLU A 50 8.12 -5.26 -21.38
CA GLU A 50 9.48 -4.72 -21.53
C GLU A 50 10.52 -5.85 -21.75
N SER A 51 10.36 -6.99 -21.06
CA SER A 51 11.24 -8.15 -21.27
C SER A 51 11.12 -8.77 -22.66
N LYS A 52 9.97 -8.60 -23.33
CA LYS A 52 9.74 -9.10 -24.69
C LYS A 52 10.20 -8.10 -25.74
N ARG A 53 10.06 -6.80 -25.46
CA ARG A 53 10.48 -5.71 -26.34
C ARG A 53 10.77 -4.48 -25.50
N ARG A 54 12.03 -4.09 -25.46
CA ARG A 54 12.45 -2.88 -24.76
C ARG A 54 11.83 -1.64 -25.41
N ASN A 55 11.33 -0.73 -24.59
CA ASN A 55 10.70 0.51 -25.00
C ASN A 55 10.98 1.59 -23.95
N ASP A 56 11.53 2.72 -24.38
CA ASP A 56 11.86 3.83 -23.48
C ASP A 56 10.62 4.37 -22.74
N GLU A 57 9.46 4.35 -23.40
CA GLU A 57 8.17 4.69 -22.76
C GLU A 57 7.78 3.65 -21.69
N GLY A 58 8.04 2.37 -21.95
CA GLY A 58 7.83 1.29 -20.99
C GLY A 58 8.70 1.44 -19.74
N ALA A 59 9.98 1.75 -19.95
CA ALA A 59 10.92 2.04 -18.86
C ALA A 59 10.50 3.26 -18.02
N ALA A 60 10.04 4.34 -18.67
CA ALA A 60 9.55 5.53 -17.98
C ALA A 60 8.28 5.25 -17.16
N LEU A 61 7.33 4.47 -17.70
CA LEU A 61 6.13 4.06 -16.98
C LEU A 61 6.45 3.17 -15.77
N ILE A 62 7.42 2.26 -15.90
CA ILE A 62 7.89 1.44 -14.79
C ILE A 62 8.46 2.33 -13.68
N GLY A 63 9.32 3.30 -14.01
CA GLY A 63 9.89 4.23 -13.03
C GLY A 63 8.82 5.04 -12.28
N ARG A 64 7.81 5.55 -13.00
CA ARG A 64 6.67 6.26 -12.40
C ARG A 64 5.85 5.36 -11.48
N ALA A 65 5.57 4.13 -11.92
CA ALA A 65 4.79 3.18 -11.15
C ALA A 65 5.52 2.72 -9.88
N ASP A 66 6.85 2.54 -9.93
CA ASP A 66 7.66 2.21 -8.74
C ASP A 66 7.65 3.37 -7.72
N ALA A 67 7.73 4.63 -8.17
CA ALA A 67 7.60 5.80 -7.29
C ALA A 67 6.20 5.88 -6.63
N LEU A 68 5.14 5.66 -7.40
CA LEU A 68 3.77 5.64 -6.89
C LEU A 68 3.54 4.49 -5.89
N LEU A 69 4.10 3.31 -6.13
CA LEU A 69 4.03 2.19 -5.20
C LEU A 69 4.71 2.53 -3.87
N LYS A 70 5.87 3.19 -3.92
CA LYS A 70 6.55 3.64 -2.71
C LYS A 70 5.70 4.65 -1.94
N MET A 71 5.14 5.65 -2.62
CA MET A 71 4.27 6.64 -2.00
C MET A 71 3.04 5.99 -1.34
N LEU A 72 2.38 5.04 -1.99
CA LEU A 72 1.22 4.34 -1.43
C LEU A 72 1.55 3.52 -0.18
N ARG A 73 2.77 2.98 -0.08
CA ARG A 73 3.23 2.27 1.11
C ARG A 73 3.39 3.21 2.29
N ASP A 74 4.10 4.31 2.05
CA ASP A 74 4.34 5.35 3.04
C ASP A 74 2.99 5.97 3.51
N ASP A 75 2.05 6.21 2.59
CA ASP A 75 0.70 6.74 2.88
C ASP A 75 -0.17 5.79 3.72
N ALA A 76 -0.06 4.46 3.49
CA ALA A 76 -0.82 3.47 4.24
C ALA A 76 -0.34 3.38 5.70
N ASP A 77 0.97 3.48 5.92
CA ASP A 77 1.58 3.45 7.26
C ASP A 77 1.35 4.78 8.01
N ASP A 78 1.46 5.94 7.34
CA ASP A 78 1.24 7.26 7.93
C ASP A 78 -0.20 7.48 8.40
N ARG A 79 -1.18 6.93 7.68
CA ARG A 79 -2.60 7.01 8.04
C ARG A 79 -2.93 6.18 9.27
N GLU A 80 -2.26 5.04 9.43
CA GLU A 80 -2.35 4.19 10.63
C GLU A 80 -1.79 4.94 11.86
N MET A 81 -0.60 5.53 11.73
CA MET A 81 0.04 6.33 12.80
C MET A 81 -0.82 7.54 13.21
N ARG A 82 -1.35 8.30 12.24
CA ARG A 82 -2.22 9.45 12.53
C ARG A 82 -3.55 9.06 13.20
N TRP A 83 -4.04 7.85 12.95
CA TRP A 83 -5.25 7.36 13.61
C TRP A 83 -4.97 6.98 15.07
N LEU A 84 -3.87 6.27 15.34
CA LEU A 84 -3.44 5.92 16.69
C LEU A 84 -3.17 7.17 17.56
N ASP A 85 -2.56 8.21 16.98
CA ASP A 85 -2.28 9.47 17.68
C ASP A 85 -3.56 10.23 18.07
N ARG A 86 -4.58 10.26 17.17
CA ARG A 86 -5.90 10.82 17.49
C ARG A 86 -6.64 10.04 18.57
N GLN A 87 -6.46 8.73 18.63
CA GLN A 87 -7.08 7.90 19.68
C GLN A 87 -6.42 8.11 21.04
N ALA A 88 -5.09 8.31 21.07
CA ALA A 88 -4.32 8.55 22.30
C ALA A 88 -4.53 9.94 22.91
N GLY A 89 -4.86 10.95 22.11
CA GLY A 89 -5.15 12.32 22.57
C GLY A 89 -6.60 12.57 23.05
N SER A 90 -7.46 11.55 23.08
CA SER A 90 -8.86 11.63 23.51
C SER A 90 -9.11 11.07 24.93
N LEU A 91 -8.05 10.86 25.72
CA LEU A 91 -8.10 10.45 27.13
C LEU A 91 -7.76 11.60 28.08
#